data_AF-V7D3T8-F1
#
_entry.id   AF-V7D3T8-F1
#
_cell.length_a   1.000
_cell.length_b   1.000
_cell.length_c   1.000
_cell.angle_alpha   90.00
_cell.angle_beta   90.00
_cell.angle_gamma   90.00
#
_symmetry.space_group_name_H-M   'P 1'
#
loop_
_entity.id
_entity.type
_entity.pdbx_description
1 polymer ?
#
loop_
_entity_poly.entity_id
_entity_poly.type
_entity_poly.pdbx_seq_one_letter_code
_entity_poly.pdbx_strand_id
1 'polypeptide(L)'
;AACPRYLGRVIRNVDLSKPTPLWMVERLRRSDVRSIDAAVDITNYVMLELGQPMHAFDLAEINGGIRVRMAEEGEKLVLLDGQEVALRADTLVIADHTRALAIAGVMGGEHSGVNTEKTRDLFLESAFFEPISVAGKARSYGLHTDASHRYERGVDSQLAREAMERATQLLLDIVGGEAGPVVEAVSEQHLPQVAPVTLRAERITQMLGMEMDPAQVEQLLNALELTTTRDGGSTGVAQWTVNVPSHRFDISLEVDLIEELARLYGYNNLPVRYPQARLAPQGKPETRGDLPTLRRLLVARGYQEAITYSFIDPKLFELFSPGVEPLLLANPISSDMAAMRASLWPGLVKALQHNLNRQQDRVRLFESGLRFVGQLGDLKQQPMIAGVVTGSRLPEGWANGRDGVDFFDVKADVEALLGYSGALSDFTFSAGKHPALHPGQTAAIERDGKLVGYLGAIHPELAKALDLDRPVFLFELVLGDVVEGRLPKFSELSKFPETRRDLALIAGRDVASSSVLEVIRDNAGEWLTDLRLFDVYQGKGIDPDRKSLAVGLTWQHPSRTLNDDEVNAALQNILTSLEQRLNTTLRK
;
A
#
# COMPACT_ATOMS: atom_id res chain seq x y z
N ALA A 1 20.22 -6.74 -32.11
CA ALA A 1 19.36 -7.82 -32.63
C ALA A 1 18.82 -8.62 -31.44
N ALA A 2 17.57 -9.06 -31.47
CA ALA A 2 16.94 -9.79 -30.35
C ALA A 2 17.41 -11.25 -30.20
N CYS A 3 18.00 -11.83 -31.27
CA CYS A 3 18.73 -13.09 -31.23
C CYS A 3 20.11 -12.89 -31.88
N PRO A 4 21.14 -12.57 -31.09
CA PRO A 4 22.50 -12.38 -31.61
C PRO A 4 23.18 -13.68 -32.06
N ARG A 5 22.78 -14.85 -31.56
CA ARG A 5 23.36 -16.15 -31.91
C ARG A 5 22.28 -17.22 -32.01
N TYR A 6 22.23 -17.93 -33.12
CA TYR A 6 21.32 -19.07 -33.35
C TYR A 6 22.08 -20.23 -33.97
N LEU A 7 22.01 -21.41 -33.35
CA LEU A 7 22.59 -22.64 -33.86
C LEU A 7 21.48 -23.60 -34.27
N GLY A 8 21.62 -24.15 -35.46
CA GLY A 8 20.76 -25.19 -36.02
C GLY A 8 21.55 -26.45 -36.31
N ARG A 9 20.97 -27.63 -36.05
CA ARG A 9 21.57 -28.90 -36.49
C ARG A 9 20.51 -29.88 -36.96
N VAL A 10 20.72 -30.43 -38.15
CA VAL A 10 19.88 -31.52 -38.68
C VAL A 10 20.38 -32.86 -38.14
N ILE A 11 19.48 -33.70 -37.65
CA ILE A 11 19.74 -35.10 -37.30
C ILE A 11 18.77 -35.97 -38.08
N ARG A 12 19.29 -36.84 -38.94
CA ARG A 12 18.49 -37.69 -39.82
C ARG A 12 18.24 -39.06 -39.21
N ASN A 13 17.13 -39.69 -39.60
CA ASN A 13 16.83 -41.10 -39.33
C ASN A 13 16.83 -41.48 -37.83
N VAL A 14 16.22 -40.65 -36.98
CA VAL A 14 16.09 -40.92 -35.54
C VAL A 14 14.98 -41.95 -35.25
N ASP A 15 15.19 -42.79 -34.23
CA ASP A 15 14.17 -43.73 -33.73
C ASP A 15 13.60 -43.24 -32.39
N LEU A 16 12.55 -42.42 -32.47
CA LEU A 16 11.85 -41.86 -31.32
C LEU A 16 10.94 -42.85 -30.57
N SER A 17 10.86 -44.11 -31.03
CA SER A 17 10.18 -45.17 -30.25
C SER A 17 11.02 -45.66 -29.07
N LYS A 18 12.32 -45.36 -29.05
CA LYS A 18 13.22 -45.75 -27.98
C LYS A 18 12.93 -44.96 -26.69
N PRO A 19 12.90 -45.64 -25.54
CA PRO A 19 12.62 -44.97 -24.27
C PRO A 19 13.82 -44.15 -23.79
N THR A 20 13.53 -43.06 -23.07
CA THR A 20 14.54 -42.31 -22.31
C THR A 20 15.23 -43.23 -21.30
N PRO A 21 16.57 -43.25 -21.21
CA PRO A 21 17.27 -44.14 -20.29
C PRO A 21 17.01 -43.75 -18.83
N LEU A 22 16.94 -44.75 -17.95
CA LEU A 22 16.52 -44.58 -16.54
C LEU A 22 17.33 -43.53 -15.78
N TRP A 23 18.64 -43.43 -16.05
CA TRP A 23 19.50 -42.44 -15.37
C TRP A 23 19.11 -41.00 -15.70
N MET A 24 18.63 -40.73 -16.92
CA MET A 24 18.18 -39.41 -17.35
C MET A 24 16.80 -39.11 -16.78
N VAL A 25 15.89 -40.09 -16.82
CA VAL A 25 14.57 -39.99 -16.17
C VAL A 25 14.71 -39.65 -14.69
N GLU A 26 15.61 -40.32 -13.96
CA GLU A 26 15.84 -40.04 -12.54
C GLU A 26 16.47 -38.67 -12.27
N ARG A 27 17.35 -38.18 -13.17
CA ARG A 27 17.91 -36.82 -13.05
C ARG A 27 16.84 -35.76 -13.28
N LEU A 28 16.02 -35.91 -14.33
CA LEU A 28 14.89 -35.02 -14.61
C LEU A 28 13.88 -35.01 -13.45
N ARG A 29 13.51 -36.18 -12.95
CA ARG A 29 12.55 -36.33 -11.86
C ARG A 29 13.02 -35.66 -10.56
N ARG A 30 14.33 -35.70 -10.27
CA ARG A 30 14.91 -35.02 -9.09
C ARG A 30 14.99 -33.50 -9.24
N SER A 31 14.71 -33.00 -10.44
CA SER A 31 14.57 -31.58 -10.77
C SER A 31 13.11 -31.23 -11.10
N ASP A 32 12.15 -32.04 -10.65
CA ASP A 32 10.70 -31.87 -10.86
C ASP A 32 10.25 -31.80 -12.33
N VAL A 33 11.09 -32.28 -13.26
CA VAL A 33 10.74 -32.42 -14.68
C VAL A 33 10.25 -33.84 -14.94
N ARG A 34 9.01 -33.94 -15.43
CA ARG A 34 8.41 -35.21 -15.86
C ARG A 34 9.01 -35.63 -17.20
N SER A 35 9.37 -36.91 -17.33
CA SER A 35 9.75 -37.52 -18.60
C SER A 35 8.54 -37.65 -19.54
N ILE A 36 8.70 -37.22 -20.80
CA ILE A 36 7.65 -37.19 -21.83
C ILE A 36 8.05 -38.11 -23.00
N ASP A 37 9.10 -37.73 -23.71
CA ASP A 37 9.69 -38.47 -24.81
C ASP A 37 11.18 -38.18 -24.90
N ALA A 38 11.93 -39.03 -25.59
CA ALA A 38 13.39 -38.95 -25.61
C ALA A 38 13.92 -37.61 -26.15
N ALA A 39 13.28 -36.98 -27.14
CA ALA A 39 13.76 -35.72 -27.69
C ALA A 39 13.57 -34.56 -26.71
N VAL A 40 12.36 -34.45 -26.14
CA VAL A 40 12.03 -33.43 -25.13
C VAL A 40 12.85 -33.63 -23.85
N ASP A 41 12.99 -34.88 -23.40
CA ASP A 41 13.75 -35.23 -22.21
C ASP A 41 15.23 -34.86 -22.34
N ILE A 42 15.85 -35.07 -23.52
CA ILE A 42 17.24 -34.68 -23.77
C ILE A 42 17.37 -33.15 -23.77
N THR A 43 16.47 -32.42 -24.42
CA THR A 43 16.53 -30.94 -24.41
C THR A 43 16.32 -30.36 -23.00
N ASN A 44 15.39 -30.92 -22.22
CA ASN A 44 15.19 -30.54 -20.82
C ASN A 44 16.39 -30.91 -19.95
N TYR A 45 16.99 -32.07 -20.21
CA TYR A 45 18.16 -32.54 -19.48
C TYR A 45 19.35 -31.62 -19.71
N VAL A 46 19.66 -31.24 -20.96
CA VAL A 46 20.74 -30.31 -21.28
C VAL A 46 20.48 -28.92 -20.69
N MET A 47 19.24 -28.46 -20.70
CA MET A 47 18.84 -27.22 -20.04
C MET A 47 19.08 -27.26 -18.52
N LEU A 48 18.86 -28.40 -17.86
CA LEU A 48 19.13 -28.55 -16.43
C LEU A 48 20.60 -28.79 -16.12
N GLU A 49 21.32 -29.51 -16.97
CA GLU A 49 22.75 -29.83 -16.81
C GLU A 49 23.63 -28.60 -17.03
N LEU A 50 23.34 -27.80 -18.07
CA LEU A 50 24.18 -26.68 -18.50
C LEU A 50 23.51 -25.32 -18.35
N GLY A 51 22.18 -25.25 -18.24
CA GLY A 51 21.44 -23.99 -18.19
C GLY A 51 20.92 -23.48 -19.54
N GLN A 52 21.24 -24.15 -20.65
CA GLN A 52 20.83 -23.73 -22.01
C GLN A 52 19.49 -24.35 -22.41
N PRO A 53 18.40 -23.57 -22.53
CA PRO A 53 17.19 -24.07 -23.16
C PRO A 53 17.46 -24.40 -24.63
N MET A 54 16.84 -25.49 -25.09
CA MET A 54 16.94 -25.98 -26.46
C MET A 54 15.57 -26.41 -26.95
N HIS A 55 15.40 -26.49 -28.27
CA HIS A 55 14.19 -27.00 -28.88
C HIS A 55 14.52 -27.97 -30.02
N ALA A 56 13.59 -28.88 -30.30
CA ALA A 56 13.66 -29.80 -31.43
C ALA A 56 12.40 -29.64 -32.26
N PHE A 57 12.57 -29.32 -33.54
CA PHE A 57 11.50 -29.28 -34.53
C PHE A 57 11.48 -30.57 -35.36
N ASP A 58 10.31 -30.98 -35.84
CA ASP A 58 10.24 -31.94 -36.94
C ASP A 58 10.80 -31.27 -38.21
N LEU A 59 11.86 -31.83 -38.79
CA LEU A 59 12.49 -31.26 -39.98
C LEU A 59 11.52 -31.18 -41.16
N ALA A 60 10.55 -32.11 -41.25
CA ALA A 60 9.57 -32.11 -42.33
C ALA A 60 8.60 -30.92 -42.28
N GLU A 61 8.45 -30.30 -41.11
CA GLU A 61 7.52 -29.18 -40.88
C GLU A 61 8.18 -27.80 -41.12
N ILE A 62 9.47 -27.76 -41.45
CA ILE A 62 10.22 -26.53 -41.75
C ILE A 62 10.25 -26.27 -43.27
N ASN A 63 9.58 -25.23 -43.72
CA ASN A 63 9.48 -24.87 -45.13
C ASN A 63 10.50 -23.79 -45.50
N GLY A 64 11.53 -24.16 -46.26
CA GLY A 64 12.49 -23.21 -46.85
C GLY A 64 13.57 -22.68 -45.89
N GLY A 65 13.67 -23.23 -44.68
CA GLY A 65 14.69 -22.89 -43.69
C GLY A 65 14.18 -21.98 -42.57
N ILE A 66 14.99 -21.81 -41.52
CA ILE A 66 14.65 -21.02 -40.33
C ILE A 66 14.89 -19.52 -40.57
N ARG A 67 13.95 -18.71 -40.08
CA ARG A 67 14.00 -17.25 -40.04
C ARG A 67 13.62 -16.77 -38.64
N VAL A 68 14.61 -16.27 -37.89
CA VAL A 68 14.37 -15.61 -36.60
C VAL A 68 14.03 -14.15 -36.87
N ARG A 69 12.79 -13.75 -36.56
CA ARG A 69 12.26 -12.41 -36.85
C ARG A 69 11.27 -11.96 -35.79
N MET A 70 10.95 -10.67 -35.79
CA MET A 70 9.77 -10.21 -35.05
C MET A 70 8.49 -10.72 -35.71
N ALA A 71 7.47 -10.95 -34.89
CA ALA A 71 6.14 -11.30 -35.37
C ALA A 71 5.52 -10.15 -36.19
N GLU A 72 4.57 -10.48 -37.05
CA GLU A 72 3.66 -9.48 -37.61
C GLU A 72 2.57 -9.17 -36.58
N GLU A 73 2.04 -7.94 -36.57
CA GLU A 73 0.97 -7.58 -35.63
C GLU A 73 -0.30 -8.40 -35.91
N GLY A 74 -0.76 -9.12 -34.89
CA GLY A 74 -1.90 -10.05 -35.00
C GLY A 74 -1.57 -11.40 -35.64
N GLU A 75 -0.29 -11.72 -35.88
CA GLU A 75 0.13 -13.03 -36.39
C GLU A 75 -0.35 -14.14 -35.45
N LYS A 76 -1.03 -15.15 -35.98
CA LYS A 76 -1.60 -16.24 -35.17
C LYS A 76 -0.62 -17.41 -35.05
N LEU A 77 -0.52 -17.97 -33.86
CA LEU A 77 0.23 -19.19 -33.60
C LEU A 77 -0.53 -20.08 -32.60
N VAL A 78 -0.69 -21.36 -32.92
CA VAL A 78 -1.20 -22.38 -32.00
C VAL A 78 0.00 -23.01 -31.28
N LEU A 79 0.02 -22.90 -29.95
CA LEU A 79 1.09 -23.40 -29.09
C LEU A 79 0.92 -24.88 -28.78
N LEU A 80 1.98 -25.55 -28.30
CA LEU A 80 1.99 -26.98 -27.96
C LEU A 80 0.95 -27.39 -26.88
N ASP A 81 0.44 -26.45 -26.09
CA ASP A 81 -0.64 -26.69 -25.12
C ASP A 81 -2.06 -26.53 -25.72
N GLY A 82 -2.14 -26.22 -27.02
CA GLY A 82 -3.37 -25.99 -27.77
C GLY A 82 -3.89 -24.55 -27.70
N GLN A 83 -3.22 -23.63 -26.99
CA GLN A 83 -3.63 -22.23 -26.94
C GLN A 83 -3.30 -21.52 -28.27
N GLU A 84 -4.31 -20.92 -28.91
CA GLU A 84 -4.09 -19.97 -30.02
C GLU A 84 -3.81 -18.57 -29.46
N VAL A 85 -2.68 -17.99 -29.84
CA VAL A 85 -2.29 -16.63 -29.45
C VAL A 85 -2.23 -15.71 -30.67
N ALA A 86 -2.63 -14.45 -30.49
CA ALA A 86 -2.41 -13.37 -31.45
C ALA A 86 -1.17 -12.59 -31.03
N LEU A 87 -0.10 -12.71 -31.82
CA LEU A 87 1.21 -12.16 -31.51
C LEU A 87 1.25 -10.66 -31.79
N ARG A 88 2.05 -9.95 -31.00
CA ARG A 88 2.35 -8.53 -31.16
C ARG A 88 3.66 -8.35 -31.92
N ALA A 89 3.80 -7.26 -32.67
CA ALA A 89 4.99 -6.97 -33.46
C ALA A 89 6.29 -6.81 -32.64
N ASP A 90 6.18 -6.68 -31.33
CA ASP A 90 7.30 -6.61 -30.39
C ASP A 90 7.76 -8.00 -29.89
N THR A 91 7.17 -9.08 -30.38
CA THR A 91 7.44 -10.46 -29.95
C THR A 91 8.34 -11.18 -30.94
N LEU A 92 9.47 -11.70 -30.46
CA LEU A 92 10.39 -12.48 -31.29
C LEU A 92 9.81 -13.88 -31.55
N VAL A 93 9.87 -14.33 -32.81
CA VAL A 93 9.44 -15.66 -33.24
C VAL A 93 10.54 -16.38 -33.99
N ILE A 94 10.52 -17.70 -33.88
CA ILE A 94 11.20 -18.59 -34.81
C ILE A 94 10.17 -18.94 -35.86
N ALA A 95 10.45 -18.59 -37.11
CA ALA A 95 9.58 -18.84 -38.26
C ALA A 95 10.32 -19.67 -39.31
N ASP A 96 9.58 -20.25 -40.24
CA ASP A 96 10.14 -20.67 -41.52
C ASP A 96 9.87 -19.60 -42.59
N HIS A 97 9.98 -19.95 -43.87
CA HIS A 97 9.68 -19.00 -44.96
C HIS A 97 8.19 -18.80 -45.23
N THR A 98 7.32 -19.50 -44.51
CA THR A 98 5.87 -19.54 -44.72
C THR A 98 5.07 -19.10 -43.50
N ARG A 99 5.47 -19.45 -42.26
CA ARG A 99 4.73 -19.21 -41.02
C ARG A 99 5.64 -19.13 -39.79
N ALA A 100 5.14 -18.54 -38.69
CA ALA A 100 5.74 -18.72 -37.38
C ALA A 100 5.64 -20.20 -36.92
N LEU A 101 6.71 -20.69 -36.31
CA LEU A 101 6.82 -22.04 -35.74
C LEU A 101 6.78 -22.01 -34.22
N ALA A 102 7.36 -20.99 -33.58
CA ALA A 102 7.44 -20.89 -32.13
C ALA A 102 7.57 -19.43 -31.67
N ILE A 103 7.18 -19.15 -30.43
CA ILE A 103 7.58 -17.93 -29.73
C ILE A 103 9.00 -18.14 -29.22
N ALA A 104 9.94 -17.33 -29.73
CA ALA A 104 11.36 -17.53 -29.48
C ALA A 104 11.70 -17.47 -27.99
N GLY A 105 12.35 -18.52 -27.49
CA GLY A 105 12.75 -18.63 -26.08
C GLY A 105 11.60 -18.80 -25.09
N VAL A 106 10.36 -19.05 -25.54
CA VAL A 106 9.19 -19.23 -24.66
C VAL A 106 8.54 -20.58 -24.85
N MET A 107 7.93 -20.84 -26.02
CA MET A 107 7.16 -22.05 -26.26
C MET A 107 7.09 -22.37 -27.76
N GLY A 108 7.18 -23.65 -28.09
CA GLY A 108 7.01 -24.18 -29.45
C GLY A 108 5.55 -24.16 -29.90
N GLY A 109 5.34 -24.12 -31.22
CA GLY A 109 4.03 -24.30 -31.85
C GLY A 109 3.64 -25.77 -31.98
N GLU A 110 2.34 -26.04 -31.96
CA GLU A 110 1.78 -27.39 -32.03
C GLU A 110 2.24 -28.15 -33.29
N HIS A 111 2.17 -27.49 -34.44
CA HIS A 111 2.40 -28.14 -35.73
C HIS A 111 3.87 -28.39 -36.06
N SER A 112 4.80 -27.70 -35.41
CA SER A 112 6.23 -27.79 -35.71
C SER A 112 7.01 -28.68 -34.73
N GLY A 113 6.37 -29.09 -33.63
CA GLY A 113 6.96 -29.93 -32.61
C GLY A 113 7.12 -31.39 -33.05
N VAL A 114 7.94 -32.13 -32.30
CA VAL A 114 8.19 -33.55 -32.55
C VAL A 114 6.95 -34.38 -32.27
N ASN A 115 6.53 -35.18 -33.26
CA ASN A 115 5.54 -36.25 -33.10
C ASN A 115 6.25 -37.61 -33.08
N THR A 116 6.23 -38.32 -31.96
CA THR A 116 6.99 -39.57 -31.76
C THR A 116 6.64 -40.70 -32.74
N GLU A 117 5.42 -40.71 -33.29
CA GLU A 117 4.99 -41.73 -34.26
C GLU A 117 5.47 -41.42 -35.69
N LYS A 118 5.45 -40.14 -36.07
CA LYS A 118 5.66 -39.69 -37.46
C LYS A 118 7.05 -39.14 -37.75
N THR A 119 7.66 -38.47 -36.78
CA THR A 119 8.93 -37.75 -36.99
C THR A 119 10.05 -38.73 -37.26
N ARG A 120 10.87 -38.44 -38.29
CA ARG A 120 12.04 -39.24 -38.67
C ARG A 120 13.34 -38.46 -38.68
N ASP A 121 13.25 -37.15 -38.86
CA ASP A 121 14.37 -36.24 -38.96
C ASP A 121 14.10 -35.04 -38.04
N LEU A 122 15.10 -34.61 -37.27
CA LEU A 122 14.99 -33.50 -36.33
C LEU A 122 15.80 -32.29 -36.82
N PHE A 123 15.33 -31.10 -36.48
CA PHE A 123 16.13 -29.89 -36.47
C PHE A 123 16.27 -29.38 -35.03
N LEU A 124 17.48 -29.46 -34.48
CA LEU A 124 17.79 -28.93 -33.16
C LEU A 124 18.07 -27.43 -33.22
N GLU A 125 17.56 -26.72 -32.24
CA GLU A 125 17.81 -25.32 -31.95
C GLU A 125 18.57 -25.17 -30.63
N SER A 126 19.62 -24.34 -30.67
CA SER A 126 20.27 -23.78 -29.48
C SER A 126 20.61 -22.31 -29.76
N ALA A 127 20.01 -21.39 -29.03
CA ALA A 127 20.11 -19.96 -29.32
C ALA A 127 20.39 -19.13 -28.08
N PHE A 128 20.98 -17.96 -28.29
CA PHE A 128 21.02 -16.89 -27.31
C PHE A 128 20.00 -15.82 -27.71
N PHE A 129 19.00 -15.64 -26.86
CA PHE A 129 18.05 -14.54 -26.95
C PHE A 129 18.45 -13.45 -25.97
N GLU A 130 18.41 -12.20 -26.43
CA GLU A 130 18.75 -11.06 -25.60
C GLU A 130 17.70 -10.88 -24.49
N PRO A 131 18.09 -10.82 -23.20
CA PRO A 131 17.13 -10.87 -22.08
C PRO A 131 16.06 -9.78 -22.09
N ILE A 132 16.42 -8.54 -22.45
CA ILE A 132 15.48 -7.41 -22.50
C ILE A 132 14.41 -7.64 -23.57
N SER A 133 14.79 -8.27 -24.69
CA SER A 133 13.90 -8.59 -25.80
C SER A 133 12.85 -9.65 -25.42
N VAL A 134 13.19 -10.57 -24.50
CA VAL A 134 12.28 -11.65 -24.02
C VAL A 134 11.50 -11.23 -22.77
N ALA A 135 12.00 -10.26 -22.00
CA ALA A 135 11.43 -9.80 -20.73
C ALA A 135 9.92 -9.52 -20.81
N GLY A 136 9.13 -10.26 -20.02
CA GLY A 136 7.69 -10.04 -19.87
C GLY A 136 6.84 -10.47 -21.07
N LYS A 137 7.45 -11.00 -22.14
CA LYS A 137 6.73 -11.46 -23.33
C LYS A 137 5.88 -12.67 -23.00
N ALA A 138 6.44 -13.68 -22.32
CA ALA A 138 5.69 -14.86 -21.89
C ALA A 138 4.48 -14.47 -21.01
N ARG A 139 4.70 -13.64 -19.98
CA ARG A 139 3.64 -13.18 -19.08
C ARG A 139 2.53 -12.41 -19.80
N SER A 140 2.86 -11.64 -20.84
CA SER A 140 1.86 -10.90 -21.62
C SER A 140 0.87 -11.80 -22.37
N TYR A 141 1.23 -13.06 -22.62
CA TYR A 141 0.37 -14.08 -23.21
C TYR A 141 -0.19 -15.08 -22.17
N GLY A 142 0.06 -14.85 -20.87
CA GLY A 142 -0.36 -15.76 -19.80
C GLY A 142 0.53 -17.00 -19.64
N LEU A 143 1.75 -16.98 -20.20
CA LEU A 143 2.67 -18.12 -20.23
C LEU A 143 3.79 -17.98 -19.19
N HIS A 144 4.25 -19.13 -18.69
CA HIS A 144 5.48 -19.22 -17.91
C HIS A 144 6.13 -20.61 -18.11
N THR A 145 7.27 -20.64 -18.79
CA THR A 145 8.03 -21.87 -19.11
C THR A 145 9.45 -21.79 -18.55
N ASP A 146 10.10 -22.95 -18.38
CA ASP A 146 11.52 -23.03 -18.00
C ASP A 146 12.46 -22.27 -18.94
N ALA A 147 12.16 -22.30 -20.24
CA ALA A 147 12.90 -21.55 -21.25
C ALA A 147 12.71 -20.05 -21.07
N SER A 148 11.47 -19.58 -20.95
CA SER A 148 11.17 -18.15 -20.76
C SER A 148 11.81 -17.63 -19.48
N HIS A 149 11.74 -18.39 -18.39
CA HIS A 149 12.38 -18.03 -17.15
C HIS A 149 13.89 -17.82 -17.36
N ARG A 150 14.60 -18.82 -17.92
CA ARG A 150 16.06 -18.73 -18.11
C ARG A 150 16.47 -17.60 -19.05
N TYR A 151 15.85 -17.48 -20.23
CA TYR A 151 16.20 -16.43 -21.18
C TYR A 151 15.90 -15.02 -20.65
N GLU A 152 14.80 -14.82 -19.90
CA GLU A 152 14.52 -13.53 -19.26
C GLU A 152 15.56 -13.14 -18.20
N ARG A 153 16.19 -14.11 -17.52
CA ARG A 153 17.24 -13.83 -16.51
C ARG A 153 18.66 -13.81 -17.11
N GLY A 154 18.81 -14.25 -18.35
CA GLY A 154 20.11 -14.39 -19.01
C GLY A 154 20.59 -15.85 -19.04
N VAL A 155 20.86 -16.33 -20.25
CA VAL A 155 21.57 -17.59 -20.51
C VAL A 155 22.93 -17.22 -21.08
N ASP A 156 23.98 -17.93 -20.69
CA ASP A 156 25.33 -17.65 -21.17
C ASP A 156 25.38 -17.57 -22.72
N SER A 157 25.75 -16.40 -23.22
CA SER A 157 25.77 -16.08 -24.64
C SER A 157 26.79 -16.90 -25.47
N GLN A 158 27.70 -17.61 -24.83
CA GLN A 158 28.70 -18.48 -25.45
C GLN A 158 28.36 -19.98 -25.37
N LEU A 159 27.40 -20.36 -24.51
CA LEU A 159 27.09 -21.76 -24.17
C LEU A 159 26.38 -22.55 -25.28
N ALA A 160 25.73 -21.86 -26.22
CA ALA A 160 24.86 -22.49 -27.22
C ALA A 160 25.54 -23.63 -28.02
N ARG A 161 26.84 -23.48 -28.34
CA ARG A 161 27.61 -24.48 -29.10
C ARG A 161 27.91 -25.73 -28.30
N GLU A 162 28.36 -25.58 -27.05
CA GLU A 162 28.64 -26.72 -26.17
C GLU A 162 27.36 -27.51 -25.89
N ALA A 163 26.27 -26.81 -25.58
CA ALA A 163 24.96 -27.43 -25.39
C ALA A 163 24.46 -28.17 -26.65
N MET A 164 24.68 -27.62 -27.84
CA MET A 164 24.33 -28.27 -29.10
C MET A 164 25.09 -29.58 -29.30
N GLU A 165 26.40 -29.60 -29.03
CA GLU A 165 27.19 -30.84 -29.13
C GLU A 165 26.77 -31.86 -28.06
N ARG A 166 26.52 -31.41 -26.83
CA ARG A 166 26.04 -32.25 -25.73
C ARG A 166 24.69 -32.90 -26.05
N ALA A 167 23.72 -32.12 -26.52
CA ALA A 167 22.42 -32.62 -26.93
C ALA A 167 22.53 -33.58 -28.11
N THR A 168 23.36 -33.26 -29.10
CA THR A 168 23.56 -34.15 -30.26
C THR A 168 24.12 -35.50 -29.84
N GLN A 169 25.15 -35.52 -28.99
CA GLN A 169 25.72 -36.77 -28.47
C GLN A 169 24.64 -37.62 -27.79
N LEU A 170 23.88 -37.03 -26.87
CA LEU A 170 22.83 -37.74 -26.12
C LEU A 170 21.73 -38.28 -27.05
N LEU A 171 21.34 -37.53 -28.08
CA LEU A 171 20.35 -37.98 -29.08
C LEU A 171 20.87 -39.19 -29.86
N LEU A 172 22.09 -39.13 -30.37
CA LEU A 172 22.66 -40.26 -31.12
C LEU A 172 22.79 -41.51 -30.24
N ASP A 173 23.19 -41.34 -28.98
CA ASP A 173 23.33 -42.46 -28.04
C ASP A 173 21.98 -43.10 -27.67
N ILE A 174 20.90 -42.32 -27.58
CA ILE A 174 19.58 -42.78 -27.11
C ILE A 174 18.68 -43.20 -28.27
N VAL A 175 18.47 -42.31 -29.25
CA VAL A 175 17.54 -42.53 -30.38
C VAL A 175 18.23 -42.95 -31.68
N GLY A 176 19.55 -42.82 -31.77
CA GLY A 176 20.31 -43.10 -33.00
C GLY A 176 20.25 -41.96 -34.02
N GLY A 177 20.43 -42.29 -35.30
CA GLY A 177 20.42 -41.34 -36.42
C GLY A 177 21.81 -40.87 -36.86
N GLU A 178 21.84 -39.93 -37.80
CA GLU A 178 23.07 -39.30 -38.30
C GLU A 178 23.01 -37.77 -38.20
N ALA A 179 23.95 -37.18 -37.47
CA ALA A 179 24.02 -35.74 -37.31
C ALA A 179 24.75 -35.05 -38.46
N GLY A 180 24.12 -34.02 -39.05
CA GLY A 180 24.75 -33.10 -39.98
C GLY A 180 25.66 -32.08 -39.30
N PRO A 181 26.27 -31.14 -40.07
CA PRO A 181 27.06 -30.05 -39.51
C PRO A 181 26.18 -29.07 -38.72
N VAL A 182 26.77 -28.42 -37.72
CA VAL A 182 26.12 -27.31 -37.01
C VAL A 182 26.16 -26.06 -37.91
N VAL A 183 25.00 -25.49 -38.16
CA VAL A 183 24.85 -24.17 -38.80
C VAL A 183 24.81 -23.13 -37.70
N GLU A 184 25.80 -22.24 -37.64
CA GLU A 184 25.83 -21.13 -36.69
C GLU A 184 25.62 -19.81 -37.42
N ALA A 185 24.53 -19.11 -37.07
CA ALA A 185 24.30 -17.73 -37.44
C ALA A 185 24.63 -16.84 -36.24
N VAL A 186 25.65 -16.01 -36.35
CA VAL A 186 26.10 -15.12 -35.29
C VAL A 186 26.21 -13.69 -35.79
N SER A 187 25.78 -12.76 -34.95
CA SER A 187 25.93 -11.32 -35.16
C SER A 187 26.84 -10.75 -34.07
N GLU A 188 28.14 -10.73 -34.32
CA GLU A 188 29.18 -10.27 -33.37
C GLU A 188 28.89 -8.90 -32.76
N GLN A 189 28.43 -7.95 -33.58
CA GLN A 189 28.10 -6.59 -33.13
C GLN A 189 26.93 -6.50 -32.13
N HIS A 190 26.12 -7.55 -32.01
CA HIS A 190 24.95 -7.60 -31.14
C HIS A 190 25.09 -8.59 -29.99
N LEU A 191 26.21 -9.32 -29.90
CA LEU A 191 26.51 -10.13 -28.71
C LEU A 191 26.72 -9.19 -27.52
N PRO A 192 26.36 -9.62 -26.29
CA PRO A 192 26.56 -8.81 -25.10
C PRO A 192 28.06 -8.58 -24.90
N GLN A 193 28.44 -7.32 -24.73
CA GLN A 193 29.80 -6.91 -24.38
C GLN A 193 29.77 -6.27 -23.01
N VAL A 194 30.29 -6.98 -22.00
CA VAL A 194 30.45 -6.42 -20.65
C VAL A 194 31.79 -5.71 -20.60
N ALA A 195 31.77 -4.40 -20.34
CA ALA A 195 33.00 -3.65 -20.16
C ALA A 195 33.75 -4.15 -18.91
N PRO A 196 35.10 -4.22 -18.95
CA PRO A 196 35.87 -4.57 -17.76
C PRO A 196 35.55 -3.62 -16.61
N VAL A 197 35.37 -4.17 -15.41
CA VAL A 197 35.00 -3.41 -14.22
C VAL A 197 36.26 -3.12 -13.41
N THR A 198 36.48 -1.86 -13.08
CA THR A 198 37.57 -1.45 -12.18
C THR A 198 37.16 -1.63 -10.72
N LEU A 199 37.95 -2.38 -9.96
CA LEU A 199 37.78 -2.57 -8.51
C LEU A 199 38.94 -1.91 -7.75
N ARG A 200 38.61 -1.06 -6.79
CA ARG A 200 39.60 -0.35 -5.95
C ARG A 200 39.60 -0.90 -4.53
N ALA A 201 40.78 -1.21 -3.99
CA ALA A 201 40.92 -1.72 -2.62
C ALA A 201 40.30 -0.79 -1.56
N GLU A 202 40.45 0.53 -1.74
CA GLU A 202 39.86 1.52 -0.84
C GLU A 202 38.32 1.40 -0.77
N ARG A 203 37.67 1.09 -1.88
CA ARG A 203 36.21 0.95 -1.95
C ARG A 203 35.72 -0.32 -1.26
N ILE A 204 36.49 -1.40 -1.34
CA ILE A 204 36.25 -2.63 -0.56
C ILE A 204 36.27 -2.27 0.93
N THR A 205 37.34 -1.61 1.40
CA THR A 205 37.48 -1.23 2.81
C THR A 205 36.38 -0.28 3.27
N GLN A 206 36.04 0.71 2.44
CA GLN A 206 34.99 1.68 2.75
C GLN A 206 33.62 1.00 2.90
N MET A 207 33.29 0.06 2.02
CA MET A 207 31.97 -0.59 2.00
C MET A 207 31.87 -1.71 3.04
N LEU A 208 32.87 -2.58 3.11
CA LEU A 208 32.86 -3.75 4.01
C LEU A 208 33.31 -3.40 5.43
N GLY A 209 33.91 -2.22 5.64
CA GLY A 209 34.40 -1.79 6.95
C GLY A 209 35.64 -2.55 7.42
N MET A 210 36.29 -3.31 6.54
CA MET A 210 37.51 -4.07 6.81
C MET A 210 38.44 -4.07 5.59
N GLU A 211 39.75 -4.12 5.83
CA GLU A 211 40.72 -4.36 4.77
C GLU A 211 40.73 -5.85 4.40
N MET A 212 40.85 -6.15 3.12
CA MET A 212 40.95 -7.51 2.59
C MET A 212 42.29 -7.67 1.87
N ASP A 213 42.97 -8.80 2.11
CA ASP A 213 44.24 -9.10 1.46
C ASP A 213 44.05 -9.18 -0.06
N PRO A 214 44.85 -8.46 -0.87
CA PRO A 214 44.85 -8.58 -2.33
C PRO A 214 44.82 -10.01 -2.87
N ALA A 215 45.56 -10.93 -2.24
CA ALA A 215 45.58 -12.33 -2.68
C ALA A 215 44.23 -13.02 -2.44
N GLN A 216 43.54 -12.69 -1.35
CA GLN A 216 42.20 -13.20 -1.04
C GLN A 216 41.16 -12.62 -2.01
N VAL A 217 41.27 -11.34 -2.37
CA VAL A 217 40.40 -10.70 -3.37
C VAL A 217 40.52 -11.44 -4.71
N GLU A 218 41.74 -11.63 -5.20
CA GLU A 218 42.00 -12.34 -6.46
C GLU A 218 41.50 -13.79 -6.40
N GLN A 219 41.73 -14.51 -5.29
CA GLN A 219 41.25 -15.88 -5.11
C GLN A 219 39.72 -15.96 -5.18
N LEU A 220 38.99 -15.10 -4.48
CA LEU A 220 37.53 -15.14 -4.42
C LEU A 220 36.91 -14.78 -5.76
N LEU A 221 37.43 -13.76 -6.45
CA LEU A 221 36.92 -13.35 -7.76
C LEU A 221 37.26 -14.38 -8.84
N ASN A 222 38.50 -14.88 -8.89
CA ASN A 222 38.88 -15.88 -9.89
C ASN A 222 38.11 -17.21 -9.71
N ALA A 223 37.70 -17.57 -8.48
CA ALA A 223 36.85 -18.72 -8.22
C ALA A 223 35.42 -18.59 -8.81
N LEU A 224 35.01 -17.36 -9.12
CA LEU A 224 33.76 -17.03 -9.83
C LEU A 224 33.99 -16.83 -11.33
N GLU A 225 35.14 -17.25 -11.86
CA GLU A 225 35.58 -17.07 -13.24
C GLU A 225 35.76 -15.59 -13.66
N LEU A 226 35.77 -14.67 -12.69
CA LEU A 226 36.11 -13.27 -12.93
C LEU A 226 37.62 -13.14 -13.12
N THR A 227 38.07 -12.85 -14.33
CA THR A 227 39.51 -12.73 -14.61
C THR A 227 40.03 -11.40 -14.11
N THR A 228 40.90 -11.44 -13.09
CA THR A 228 41.48 -10.25 -12.47
C THR A 228 42.86 -9.92 -13.05
N THR A 229 43.08 -8.66 -13.41
CA THR A 229 44.40 -8.11 -13.75
C THR A 229 44.72 -6.97 -12.79
N ARG A 230 45.77 -7.14 -11.99
CA ARG A 230 46.19 -6.13 -11.02
C ARG A 230 47.07 -5.08 -11.68
N ASP A 231 46.75 -3.80 -11.48
CA ASP A 231 47.57 -2.70 -11.98
C ASP A 231 48.82 -2.52 -11.10
N GLY A 232 50.01 -2.62 -11.71
CA GLY A 232 51.32 -2.51 -11.04
C GLY A 232 51.81 -1.07 -10.79
N GLY A 233 50.90 -0.09 -10.73
CA GLY A 233 51.23 1.33 -10.67
C GLY A 233 51.94 1.77 -9.38
N SER A 234 52.89 2.70 -9.52
CA SER A 234 53.73 3.29 -8.47
C SER A 234 52.99 4.18 -7.44
N THR A 235 51.66 4.12 -7.36
CA THR A 235 50.79 5.02 -6.58
C THR A 235 50.30 4.43 -5.25
N GLY A 236 50.72 3.21 -4.88
CA GLY A 236 50.57 2.67 -3.52
C GLY A 236 49.18 2.14 -3.13
N VAL A 237 48.17 2.21 -4.01
CA VAL A 237 46.83 1.64 -3.77
C VAL A 237 46.55 0.51 -4.78
N ALA A 238 46.14 -0.66 -4.28
CA ALA A 238 45.84 -1.80 -5.15
C ALA A 238 44.53 -1.57 -5.94
N GLN A 239 44.59 -1.82 -7.24
CA GLN A 239 43.47 -1.72 -8.18
C GLN A 239 43.49 -2.94 -9.12
N TRP A 240 42.30 -3.42 -9.46
CA TRP A 240 42.10 -4.52 -10.41
C TRP A 240 41.22 -4.07 -11.57
N THR A 241 41.57 -4.51 -12.76
CA THR A 241 40.66 -4.60 -13.90
C THR A 241 40.08 -6.01 -13.93
N VAL A 242 38.77 -6.14 -13.84
CA VAL A 242 38.06 -7.43 -13.72
C VAL A 242 37.21 -7.67 -14.94
N ASN A 243 37.47 -8.76 -15.65
CA ASN A 243 36.65 -9.17 -16.80
C ASN A 243 35.54 -10.12 -16.34
N VAL A 244 34.32 -9.86 -16.78
CA VAL A 244 33.12 -10.60 -16.39
C VAL A 244 32.90 -11.80 -17.32
N PRO A 245 32.72 -13.03 -16.78
CA PRO A 245 32.43 -14.19 -17.62
C PRO A 245 31.02 -14.09 -18.22
N SER A 246 30.81 -14.71 -19.38
CA SER A 246 29.61 -14.53 -20.21
C SER A 246 28.31 -15.06 -19.60
N HIS A 247 28.39 -15.91 -18.56
CA HIS A 247 27.24 -16.41 -17.82
C HIS A 247 26.75 -15.45 -16.70
N ARG A 248 27.48 -14.37 -16.40
CA ARG A 248 27.11 -13.39 -15.37
C ARG A 248 26.49 -12.14 -15.98
N PHE A 249 25.18 -11.98 -15.79
CA PHE A 249 24.39 -10.83 -16.28
C PHE A 249 24.17 -9.75 -15.21
N ASP A 250 24.56 -10.03 -13.97
CA ASP A 250 24.36 -9.21 -12.78
C ASP A 250 25.58 -8.34 -12.43
N ILE A 251 26.76 -8.60 -13.03
CA ILE A 251 27.99 -7.85 -12.76
C ILE A 251 28.26 -6.85 -13.88
N SER A 252 28.18 -5.57 -13.57
CA SER A 252 28.51 -4.47 -14.49
C SER A 252 29.17 -3.27 -13.81
N LEU A 253 29.16 -3.22 -12.47
CA LEU A 253 29.64 -2.12 -11.64
C LEU A 253 30.62 -2.62 -10.58
N GLU A 254 31.44 -1.69 -10.07
CA GLU A 254 32.40 -1.98 -8.99
C GLU A 254 31.72 -2.55 -7.74
N VAL A 255 30.51 -2.07 -7.41
CA VAL A 255 29.79 -2.52 -6.21
C VAL A 255 29.31 -3.98 -6.33
N ASP A 256 29.06 -4.47 -7.54
CA ASP A 256 28.68 -5.86 -7.78
C ASP A 256 29.84 -6.79 -7.40
N LEU A 257 31.07 -6.39 -7.72
CA LEU A 257 32.27 -7.12 -7.29
C LEU A 257 32.47 -7.06 -5.77
N ILE A 258 32.14 -5.95 -5.13
CA ILE A 258 32.20 -5.82 -3.66
C ILE A 258 31.15 -6.73 -3.01
N GLU A 259 29.97 -6.86 -3.60
CA GLU A 259 28.93 -7.81 -3.17
C GLU A 259 29.46 -9.25 -3.23
N GLU A 260 30.09 -9.64 -4.34
CA GLU A 260 30.65 -10.98 -4.51
C GLU A 260 31.72 -11.29 -3.45
N LEU A 261 32.58 -10.32 -3.14
CA LEU A 261 33.55 -10.44 -2.06
C LEU A 261 32.87 -10.59 -0.70
N ALA A 262 31.85 -9.77 -0.40
CA ALA A 262 31.09 -9.85 0.85
C ALA A 262 30.39 -11.21 1.00
N ARG A 263 29.79 -11.70 -0.09
CA ARG A 263 29.05 -12.96 -0.17
C ARG A 263 29.94 -14.16 0.08
N LEU A 264 31.09 -14.23 -0.58
CA LEU A 264 32.03 -15.34 -0.43
C LEU A 264 32.85 -15.26 0.86
N TYR A 265 33.15 -14.06 1.34
CA TYR A 265 33.76 -13.88 2.66
C TYR A 265 32.79 -14.27 3.79
N GLY A 266 31.49 -14.09 3.56
CA GLY A 266 30.41 -14.39 4.48
C GLY A 266 29.97 -13.15 5.24
N TYR A 267 28.72 -12.74 5.05
CA TYR A 267 28.15 -11.53 5.65
C TYR A 267 28.28 -11.49 7.18
N ASN A 268 28.15 -12.64 7.85
CA ASN A 268 28.26 -12.75 9.31
C ASN A 268 29.69 -12.56 9.84
N ASN A 269 30.71 -12.66 8.97
CA ASN A 269 32.10 -12.46 9.33
C ASN A 269 32.52 -10.98 9.21
N LEU A 270 31.67 -10.14 8.60
CA LEU A 270 31.95 -8.71 8.45
C LEU A 270 31.83 -7.98 9.79
N PRO A 271 32.64 -6.93 10.03
CA PRO A 271 32.57 -6.15 11.26
C PRO A 271 31.24 -5.41 11.38
N VAL A 272 30.72 -5.33 12.60
CA VAL A 272 29.53 -4.54 12.92
C VAL A 272 29.95 -3.15 13.40
N ARG A 273 29.39 -2.10 12.80
CA ARG A 273 29.60 -0.71 13.23
C ARG A 273 28.29 0.05 13.21
N TYR A 274 28.12 0.97 14.15
CA TYR A 274 27.01 1.92 14.14
C TYR A 274 27.36 3.14 13.29
N PRO A 275 26.42 3.68 12.49
CA PRO A 275 26.67 4.89 11.72
C PRO A 275 26.97 6.06 12.66
N GLN A 276 28.03 6.82 12.37
CA GLN A 276 28.33 8.05 13.10
C GLN A 276 27.32 9.12 12.71
N ALA A 277 26.68 9.75 13.69
CA ALA A 277 25.73 10.84 13.47
C ALA A 277 26.09 12.04 14.35
N ARG A 278 26.07 13.24 13.77
CA ARG A 278 26.16 14.51 14.52
C ARG A 278 24.73 14.95 14.85
N LEU A 279 24.23 14.53 16.02
CA LEU A 279 22.87 14.82 16.44
C LEU A 279 22.77 16.23 17.06
N ALA A 280 21.69 16.94 16.72
CA ALA A 280 21.30 18.19 17.36
C ALA A 280 19.95 18.00 18.05
N PRO A 281 19.74 18.54 19.27
CA PRO A 281 18.44 18.52 19.91
C PRO A 281 17.37 19.19 19.02
N GLN A 282 16.25 18.51 18.82
CA GLN A 282 15.09 19.05 18.12
C GLN A 282 13.84 18.86 18.97
N GLY A 283 13.20 19.97 19.35
CA GLY A 283 11.93 19.97 20.06
C GLY A 283 10.75 19.98 19.08
N LYS A 284 9.63 19.39 19.48
CA LYS A 284 8.34 19.61 18.82
C LYS A 284 7.65 20.81 19.48
N PRO A 285 6.87 21.62 18.74
CA PRO A 285 6.09 22.69 19.36
C PRO A 285 5.15 22.14 20.42
N GLU A 286 5.20 22.69 21.64
CA GLU A 286 4.30 22.32 22.75
C GLU A 286 2.83 22.65 22.45
N THR A 287 2.60 23.57 21.51
CA THR A 287 1.27 23.94 21.02
C THR A 287 0.66 22.91 20.07
N ARG A 288 1.32 21.77 19.82
CA ARG A 288 0.85 20.78 18.86
C ARG A 288 0.67 19.41 19.53
N GLY A 289 -0.59 18.96 19.57
CA GLY A 289 -0.92 17.60 19.96
C GLY A 289 -0.36 16.56 18.98
N ASP A 290 -0.20 15.33 19.45
CA ASP A 290 0.20 14.23 18.59
C ASP A 290 -0.88 13.14 18.55
N LEU A 291 -0.95 12.46 17.41
CA LEU A 291 -1.88 11.37 17.22
C LEU A 291 -1.73 10.26 18.28
N PRO A 292 -0.51 9.82 18.66
CA PRO A 292 -0.36 8.85 19.75
C PRO A 292 -1.07 9.25 21.04
N THR A 293 -1.07 10.54 21.42
CA THR A 293 -1.75 10.93 22.65
C THR A 293 -3.24 11.06 22.49
N LEU A 294 -3.73 11.53 21.34
CA LEU A 294 -5.17 11.49 21.02
C LEU A 294 -5.73 10.06 21.04
N ARG A 295 -4.96 9.08 20.57
CA ARG A 295 -5.33 7.66 20.65
C ARG A 295 -5.41 7.18 22.10
N ARG A 296 -4.40 7.51 22.92
CA ARG A 296 -4.40 7.19 24.36
C ARG A 296 -5.58 7.84 25.09
N LEU A 297 -5.97 9.05 24.70
CA LEU A 297 -7.14 9.74 25.23
C LEU A 297 -8.43 8.96 24.91
N LEU A 298 -8.63 8.52 23.66
CA LEU A 298 -9.81 7.71 23.30
C LEU A 298 -9.83 6.35 24.02
N VAL A 299 -8.68 5.71 24.19
CA VAL A 299 -8.54 4.48 24.99
C VAL A 299 -8.94 4.74 26.44
N ALA A 300 -8.46 5.83 27.06
CA ALA A 300 -8.85 6.21 28.42
C ALA A 300 -10.35 6.50 28.55
N ARG A 301 -11.00 6.87 27.45
CA ARG A 301 -12.46 7.09 27.35
C ARG A 301 -13.24 5.85 26.91
N GLY A 302 -12.59 4.69 26.89
CA GLY A 302 -13.23 3.38 26.70
C GLY A 302 -13.51 3.01 25.24
N TYR A 303 -12.76 3.57 24.29
CA TYR A 303 -12.77 3.11 22.90
C TYR A 303 -11.66 2.09 22.64
N GLN A 304 -11.89 1.24 21.64
CA GLN A 304 -10.91 0.30 21.08
C GLN A 304 -10.44 0.78 19.71
N GLU A 305 -9.13 0.72 19.43
CA GLU A 305 -8.59 1.06 18.11
C GLU A 305 -8.95 -0.03 17.09
N ALA A 306 -9.43 0.39 15.91
CA ALA A 306 -9.70 -0.45 14.76
C ALA A 306 -8.83 0.00 13.57
N ILE A 307 -8.53 -0.93 12.67
CA ILE A 307 -7.84 -0.69 11.40
C ILE A 307 -8.69 -1.35 10.32
N THR A 308 -9.25 -0.56 9.41
CA THR A 308 -10.11 -1.05 8.33
C THR A 308 -9.43 -0.85 6.97
N TYR A 309 -9.83 -1.64 5.97
CA TYR A 309 -9.26 -1.50 4.63
C TYR A 309 -9.55 -0.10 4.06
N SER A 310 -8.54 0.46 3.37
CA SER A 310 -8.65 1.78 2.75
C SER A 310 -9.47 1.77 1.45
N PHE A 311 -9.62 0.60 0.85
CA PHE A 311 -10.51 0.34 -0.28
C PHE A 311 -11.73 -0.45 0.21
N ILE A 312 -12.91 -0.04 -0.23
CA ILE A 312 -14.22 -0.54 0.20
C ILE A 312 -15.09 -0.85 -1.01
N ASP A 313 -16.25 -1.46 -0.75
CA ASP A 313 -17.27 -1.71 -1.76
C ASP A 313 -17.79 -0.37 -2.30
N PRO A 314 -17.76 -0.13 -3.62
CA PRO A 314 -18.36 1.06 -4.22
C PRO A 314 -19.82 1.29 -3.81
N LYS A 315 -20.60 0.23 -3.57
CA LYS A 315 -21.98 0.35 -3.08
C LYS A 315 -22.03 0.89 -1.66
N LEU A 316 -21.09 0.46 -0.81
CA LEU A 316 -20.97 0.97 0.55
C LEU A 316 -20.46 2.42 0.56
N PHE A 317 -19.56 2.77 -0.35
CA PHE A 317 -19.12 4.15 -0.56
C PHE A 317 -20.32 5.07 -0.85
N GLU A 318 -21.16 4.70 -1.83
CA GLU A 318 -22.33 5.48 -2.25
C GLU A 318 -23.33 5.72 -1.11
N LEU A 319 -23.51 4.73 -0.21
CA LEU A 319 -24.41 4.88 0.95
C LEU A 319 -23.96 5.98 1.92
N PHE A 320 -22.65 6.21 2.08
CA PHE A 320 -22.12 7.22 2.99
C PHE A 320 -21.82 8.56 2.30
N SER A 321 -21.54 8.54 0.99
CA SER A 321 -21.16 9.71 0.19
C SER A 321 -21.97 9.75 -1.12
N PRO A 322 -23.31 9.87 -1.06
CA PRO A 322 -24.16 9.76 -2.25
C PRO A 322 -23.85 10.85 -3.27
N GLY A 323 -23.75 10.46 -4.54
CA GLY A 323 -23.44 11.36 -5.65
C GLY A 323 -21.97 11.81 -5.73
N VAL A 324 -21.08 11.25 -4.90
CA VAL A 324 -19.63 11.49 -4.99
C VAL A 324 -19.00 10.35 -5.78
N GLU A 325 -18.22 10.68 -6.80
CA GLU A 325 -17.49 9.66 -7.56
C GLU A 325 -16.27 9.15 -6.76
N PRO A 326 -16.17 7.84 -6.45
CA PRO A 326 -15.01 7.29 -5.76
C PRO A 326 -13.78 7.22 -6.69
N LEU A 327 -12.58 7.29 -6.11
CA LEU A 327 -11.36 6.87 -6.81
C LEU A 327 -11.33 5.34 -6.87
N LEU A 328 -11.49 4.77 -8.07
CA LEU A 328 -11.52 3.32 -8.30
C LEU A 328 -10.13 2.76 -8.63
N LEU A 329 -9.84 1.56 -8.12
CA LEU A 329 -8.66 0.78 -8.49
C LEU A 329 -8.87 0.14 -9.87
N ALA A 330 -7.84 0.14 -10.71
CA ALA A 330 -7.89 -0.50 -12.03
C ALA A 330 -7.90 -2.04 -11.93
N ASN A 331 -7.11 -2.60 -11.01
CA ASN A 331 -6.97 -4.04 -10.80
C ASN A 331 -7.22 -4.37 -9.32
N PRO A 332 -8.47 -4.24 -8.83
CA PRO A 332 -8.77 -4.53 -7.44
C PRO A 332 -8.65 -6.03 -7.14
N ILE A 333 -8.37 -6.37 -5.88
CA ILE A 333 -8.32 -7.77 -5.42
C ILE A 333 -9.70 -8.44 -5.62
N SER A 334 -10.78 -7.68 -5.41
CA SER A 334 -12.16 -8.08 -5.65
C SER A 334 -13.03 -6.84 -5.91
N SER A 335 -14.22 -7.03 -6.48
CA SER A 335 -15.13 -5.93 -6.81
C SER A 335 -15.63 -5.14 -5.59
N ASP A 336 -15.76 -5.79 -4.44
CA ASP A 336 -16.13 -5.20 -3.14
C ASP A 336 -14.94 -4.51 -2.43
N MET A 337 -13.77 -4.46 -3.08
CA MET A 337 -12.55 -3.80 -2.61
C MET A 337 -11.97 -2.87 -3.69
N ALA A 338 -12.85 -2.16 -4.40
CA ALA A 338 -12.50 -1.38 -5.58
C ALA A 338 -12.46 0.14 -5.36
N ALA A 339 -13.20 0.69 -4.39
CA ALA A 339 -13.31 2.14 -4.18
C ALA A 339 -12.45 2.62 -3.00
N MET A 340 -11.57 3.60 -3.21
CA MET A 340 -10.85 4.24 -2.11
C MET A 340 -11.83 5.02 -1.21
N ARG A 341 -11.72 4.85 0.11
CA ARG A 341 -12.66 5.46 1.08
C ARG A 341 -12.56 6.99 1.13
N ALA A 342 -13.69 7.67 1.07
CA ALA A 342 -13.80 9.13 1.31
C ALA A 342 -14.06 9.49 2.79
N SER A 343 -14.31 8.49 3.63
CA SER A 343 -14.50 8.61 5.08
C SER A 343 -14.06 7.31 5.76
N LEU A 344 -13.70 7.35 7.03
CA LEU A 344 -13.43 6.17 7.86
C LEU A 344 -14.72 5.47 8.31
N TRP A 345 -15.87 6.15 8.27
CA TRP A 345 -17.14 5.62 8.75
C TRP A 345 -17.61 4.32 8.09
N PRO A 346 -17.54 4.13 6.76
CA PRO A 346 -17.95 2.88 6.13
C PRO A 346 -17.26 1.65 6.73
N GLY A 347 -15.93 1.74 6.89
CA GLY A 347 -15.13 0.68 7.50
C GLY A 347 -15.48 0.48 8.97
N LEU A 348 -15.55 1.57 9.75
CA LEU A 348 -15.87 1.54 11.17
C LEU A 348 -17.27 0.95 11.45
N VAL A 349 -18.28 1.33 10.66
CA VAL A 349 -19.64 0.82 10.79
C VAL A 349 -19.72 -0.65 10.41
N LYS A 350 -18.98 -1.09 9.38
CA LYS A 350 -18.87 -2.53 9.06
C LYS A 350 -18.17 -3.32 10.17
N ALA A 351 -17.12 -2.77 10.77
CA ALA A 351 -16.45 -3.38 11.92
C ALA A 351 -17.39 -3.45 13.15
N LEU A 352 -18.19 -2.43 13.38
CA LEU A 352 -19.23 -2.43 14.41
C LEU A 352 -20.28 -3.52 14.14
N GLN A 353 -20.83 -3.59 12.92
CA GLN A 353 -21.80 -4.61 12.53
C GLN A 353 -21.23 -6.02 12.69
N HIS A 354 -19.97 -6.23 12.32
CA HIS A 354 -19.28 -7.50 12.51
C HIS A 354 -19.28 -7.97 13.97
N ASN A 355 -19.13 -7.04 14.91
CA ASN A 355 -19.15 -7.30 16.35
C ASN A 355 -20.58 -7.51 16.88
N LEU A 356 -21.56 -6.70 16.42
CA LEU A 356 -22.97 -6.89 16.77
C LEU A 356 -23.45 -8.31 16.37
N ASN A 357 -23.09 -8.75 15.16
CA ASN A 357 -23.38 -10.10 14.65
C ASN A 357 -22.67 -11.22 15.45
N ARG A 358 -21.77 -10.86 16.36
CA ARG A 358 -21.06 -11.74 17.30
C ARG A 358 -21.43 -11.45 18.76
N GLN A 359 -22.67 -11.00 18.97
CA GLN A 359 -23.28 -10.85 20.29
C GLN A 359 -22.55 -9.85 21.19
N GLN A 360 -21.89 -8.86 20.59
CA GLN A 360 -21.31 -7.74 21.33
C GLN A 360 -22.31 -6.60 21.35
N ASP A 361 -22.94 -6.33 22.48
CA ASP A 361 -24.02 -5.32 22.53
C ASP A 361 -23.54 -3.88 22.67
N ARG A 362 -22.33 -3.69 23.22
CA ARG A 362 -21.69 -2.39 23.42
C ARG A 362 -20.38 -2.34 22.65
N VAL A 363 -20.35 -1.56 21.59
CA VAL A 363 -19.19 -1.43 20.71
C VAL A 363 -18.78 0.05 20.64
N ARG A 364 -17.51 0.33 20.92
CA ARG A 364 -16.89 1.66 20.84
C ARG A 364 -15.57 1.54 20.11
N LEU A 365 -15.54 1.91 18.83
CA LEU A 365 -14.35 1.80 17.99
C LEU A 365 -13.89 3.18 17.57
N PHE A 366 -12.58 3.36 17.44
CA PHE A 366 -12.00 4.51 16.76
C PHE A 366 -10.93 4.07 15.76
N GLU A 367 -10.73 4.85 14.72
CA GLU A 367 -9.68 4.64 13.73
C GLU A 367 -9.03 5.98 13.38
N SER A 368 -7.75 5.95 13.07
CA SER A 368 -7.05 7.05 12.41
C SER A 368 -6.44 6.57 11.11
N GLY A 369 -6.59 7.34 10.04
CA GLY A 369 -6.12 6.95 8.72
C GLY A 369 -6.42 7.99 7.67
N LEU A 370 -5.99 7.74 6.44
CA LEU A 370 -6.25 8.63 5.32
C LEU A 370 -7.67 8.42 4.77
N ARG A 371 -8.30 9.53 4.37
CA ARG A 371 -9.39 9.55 3.39
C ARG A 371 -8.88 10.07 2.04
N PHE A 372 -9.55 9.64 0.97
CA PHE A 372 -9.22 9.94 -0.42
C PHE A 372 -10.40 10.67 -1.06
N VAL A 373 -10.21 11.95 -1.39
CA VAL A 373 -11.27 12.81 -1.93
C VAL A 373 -10.83 13.41 -3.25
N GLY A 374 -11.62 13.24 -4.32
CA GLY A 374 -11.29 13.67 -5.67
C GLY A 374 -10.72 12.54 -6.54
N GLN A 375 -10.26 12.90 -7.74
CA GLN A 375 -9.68 11.98 -8.72
C GLN A 375 -8.16 12.21 -8.81
N LEU A 376 -7.43 11.39 -9.57
CA LEU A 376 -5.95 11.43 -9.58
C LEU A 376 -5.34 12.83 -9.83
N GLY A 377 -6.01 13.69 -10.58
CA GLY A 377 -5.54 15.05 -10.88
C GLY A 377 -5.63 16.04 -9.71
N ASP A 378 -6.56 15.84 -8.78
CA ASP A 378 -6.87 16.75 -7.67
C ASP A 378 -7.01 16.03 -6.31
N LEU A 379 -6.50 14.80 -6.23
CA LEU A 379 -6.65 13.90 -5.11
C LEU A 379 -6.15 14.52 -3.80
N LYS A 380 -7.05 14.65 -2.83
CA LYS A 380 -6.72 15.05 -1.47
C LYS A 380 -6.65 13.81 -0.58
N GLN A 381 -5.46 13.54 -0.07
CA GLN A 381 -5.21 12.52 0.96
C GLN A 381 -5.13 13.19 2.32
N GLN A 382 -6.18 13.06 3.12
CA GLN A 382 -6.31 13.81 4.37
C GLN A 382 -6.28 12.84 5.56
N PRO A 383 -5.38 13.05 6.54
CA PRO A 383 -5.40 12.31 7.80
C PRO A 383 -6.64 12.66 8.60
N MET A 384 -7.40 11.64 8.99
CA MET A 384 -8.62 11.73 9.76
C MET A 384 -8.48 10.96 11.07
N ILE A 385 -9.26 11.35 12.07
CA ILE A 385 -9.57 10.54 13.26
C ILE A 385 -11.09 10.43 13.36
N ALA A 386 -11.60 9.21 13.47
CA ALA A 386 -13.02 8.93 13.49
C ALA A 386 -13.37 7.90 14.56
N GLY A 387 -14.63 7.88 14.98
CA GLY A 387 -15.13 6.89 15.92
C GLY A 387 -16.58 6.55 15.68
N VAL A 388 -16.95 5.36 16.16
CA VAL A 388 -18.30 4.82 16.11
C VAL A 388 -18.67 4.19 17.46
N VAL A 389 -19.88 4.46 17.94
CA VAL A 389 -20.36 3.99 19.24
C VAL A 389 -21.82 3.52 19.17
N THR A 390 -22.11 2.42 19.85
CA THR A 390 -23.47 1.89 20.07
C THR A 390 -23.59 1.18 21.42
N GLY A 391 -24.82 0.99 21.91
CA GLY A 391 -25.15 0.20 23.09
C GLY A 391 -25.26 1.03 24.36
N SER A 392 -24.98 0.42 25.52
CA SER A 392 -25.05 1.10 26.81
C SER A 392 -23.94 2.12 27.00
N ARG A 393 -24.25 3.24 27.68
CA ARG A 393 -23.29 4.32 27.96
C ARG A 393 -22.07 3.78 28.72
N LEU A 394 -22.35 3.09 29.83
CA LEU A 394 -21.38 2.42 30.68
C LEU A 394 -21.45 0.90 30.47
N PRO A 395 -20.36 0.15 30.75
CA PRO A 395 -20.43 -1.31 30.77
C PRO A 395 -21.41 -1.77 31.86
N GLU A 396 -21.96 -2.97 31.69
CA GLU A 396 -22.81 -3.59 32.71
C GLU A 396 -22.04 -3.69 34.04
N GLY A 397 -22.67 -3.20 35.11
CA GLY A 397 -22.07 -3.19 36.44
C GLY A 397 -23.10 -2.74 37.48
N TRP A 398 -23.01 -3.28 38.69
CA TRP A 398 -23.98 -3.02 39.77
C TRP A 398 -24.12 -1.53 40.14
N ALA A 399 -23.06 -0.74 39.94
CA ALA A 399 -23.03 0.70 40.22
C ALA A 399 -23.38 1.58 39.00
N ASN A 400 -23.56 0.99 37.81
CA ASN A 400 -23.76 1.72 36.57
C ASN A 400 -25.25 1.77 36.21
N GLY A 401 -25.70 2.93 35.71
CA GLY A 401 -27.01 3.07 35.09
C GLY A 401 -27.15 2.21 33.82
N ARG A 402 -28.40 1.99 33.40
CA ARG A 402 -28.73 1.18 32.20
C ARG A 402 -29.02 2.03 30.96
N ASP A 403 -28.70 3.31 31.01
CA ASP A 403 -28.97 4.25 29.91
C ASP A 403 -28.14 3.90 28.68
N GLY A 404 -28.79 4.02 27.51
CA GLY A 404 -28.12 3.96 26.22
C GLY A 404 -27.16 5.14 26.06
N VAL A 405 -26.16 4.93 25.20
CA VAL A 405 -25.35 6.05 24.69
C VAL A 405 -26.24 7.00 23.90
N ASP A 406 -25.98 8.30 24.02
CA ASP A 406 -26.63 9.33 23.22
C ASP A 406 -25.63 10.27 22.52
N PHE A 407 -26.16 11.28 21.84
CA PHE A 407 -25.37 12.29 21.12
C PHE A 407 -24.39 13.02 22.05
N PHE A 408 -24.79 13.33 23.28
CA PHE A 408 -23.99 14.12 24.22
C PHE A 408 -22.83 13.31 24.81
N ASP A 409 -22.95 11.99 24.90
CA ASP A 409 -21.82 11.13 25.27
C ASP A 409 -20.67 11.22 24.27
N VAL A 410 -20.99 11.09 22.98
CA VAL A 410 -19.97 11.18 21.93
C VAL A 410 -19.51 12.63 21.75
N LYS A 411 -20.38 13.61 21.98
CA LYS A 411 -19.98 15.03 22.06
C LYS A 411 -18.91 15.25 23.13
N ALA A 412 -19.07 14.68 24.33
CA ALA A 412 -18.06 14.79 25.38
C ALA A 412 -16.72 14.15 25.00
N ASP A 413 -16.74 13.06 24.21
CA ASP A 413 -15.54 12.43 23.67
C ASP A 413 -14.83 13.32 22.63
N VAL A 414 -15.61 13.96 21.76
CA VAL A 414 -15.09 14.93 20.78
C VAL A 414 -14.57 16.20 21.46
N GLU A 415 -15.28 16.75 22.44
CA GLU A 415 -14.81 17.90 23.23
C GLU A 415 -13.48 17.59 23.93
N ALA A 416 -13.29 16.36 24.44
CA ALA A 416 -12.02 15.93 25.00
C ALA A 416 -10.89 15.91 23.96
N LEU A 417 -11.14 15.41 22.74
CA LEU A 417 -10.17 15.43 21.64
C LEU A 417 -9.78 16.86 21.24
N LEU A 418 -10.77 17.73 21.03
CA LEU A 418 -10.57 19.12 20.62
C LEU A 418 -9.89 19.96 21.71
N GLY A 419 -10.17 19.65 22.97
CA GLY A 419 -9.58 20.34 24.12
C GLY A 419 -8.19 19.85 24.53
N TYR A 420 -7.72 18.73 23.99
CA TYR A 420 -6.46 18.10 24.41
C TYR A 420 -5.26 19.05 24.32
N SER A 421 -5.20 19.90 23.29
CA SER A 421 -4.13 20.88 23.08
C SER A 421 -4.48 22.30 23.57
N GLY A 422 -5.44 22.43 24.48
CA GLY A 422 -5.79 23.70 25.13
C GLY A 422 -6.53 24.70 24.24
N ALA A 423 -7.13 24.25 23.14
CA ALA A 423 -7.81 25.10 22.15
C ALA A 423 -9.31 24.80 22.00
N LEU A 424 -9.96 24.20 23.00
CA LEU A 424 -11.39 23.83 22.91
C LEU A 424 -12.28 25.02 22.52
N SER A 425 -11.96 26.22 23.03
CA SER A 425 -12.69 27.46 22.75
C SER A 425 -12.71 27.88 21.29
N ASP A 426 -11.76 27.37 20.50
CA ASP A 426 -11.60 27.74 19.08
C ASP A 426 -12.55 26.94 18.18
N PHE A 427 -13.22 25.94 18.76
CA PHE A 427 -14.14 25.07 18.04
C PHE A 427 -15.58 25.42 18.39
N THR A 428 -16.43 25.38 17.38
CA THR A 428 -17.88 25.59 17.50
C THR A 428 -18.62 24.35 17.00
N PHE A 429 -19.73 24.04 17.67
CA PHE A 429 -20.66 22.99 17.27
C PHE A 429 -21.94 23.66 16.79
N SER A 430 -22.18 23.62 15.48
CA SER A 430 -23.38 24.18 14.84
C SER A 430 -24.27 23.06 14.31
N ALA A 431 -25.58 23.28 14.23
CA ALA A 431 -26.48 22.31 13.62
C ALA A 431 -26.09 22.11 12.15
N GLY A 432 -25.69 20.90 11.80
CA GLY A 432 -25.13 20.57 10.49
C GLY A 432 -26.03 19.64 9.68
N LYS A 433 -25.65 19.41 8.42
CA LYS A 433 -26.25 18.39 7.56
C LYS A 433 -25.15 17.52 6.97
N HIS A 434 -25.33 16.22 7.03
CA HIS A 434 -24.48 15.24 6.36
C HIS A 434 -25.37 14.09 5.87
N PRO A 435 -25.23 13.60 4.62
CA PRO A 435 -26.12 12.58 4.07
C PRO A 435 -26.22 11.29 4.91
N ALA A 436 -25.10 10.86 5.48
CA ALA A 436 -25.03 9.69 6.35
C ALA A 436 -25.57 9.88 7.78
N LEU A 437 -25.92 11.10 8.20
CA LEU A 437 -26.29 11.42 9.59
C LEU A 437 -27.74 11.92 9.71
N HIS A 438 -28.35 11.71 10.88
CA HIS A 438 -29.71 12.14 11.18
C HIS A 438 -29.80 13.69 11.23
N PRO A 439 -30.69 14.34 10.47
CA PRO A 439 -30.71 15.79 10.31
C PRO A 439 -31.00 16.57 11.61
N GLY A 440 -31.76 15.99 12.53
CA GLY A 440 -32.03 16.57 13.85
C GLY A 440 -30.99 16.25 14.93
N GLN A 441 -29.96 15.45 14.63
CA GLN A 441 -28.93 15.00 15.57
C GLN A 441 -27.54 15.01 14.90
N THR A 442 -27.24 16.09 14.19
CA THR A 442 -25.97 16.31 13.49
C THR A 442 -25.38 17.65 13.88
N ALA A 443 -24.12 17.65 14.29
CA ALA A 443 -23.32 18.85 14.46
C ALA A 443 -22.19 18.90 13.42
N ALA A 444 -22.07 20.04 12.74
CA ALA A 444 -20.85 20.42 12.06
C ALA A 444 -19.89 21.03 13.09
N ILE A 445 -18.62 20.67 12.99
CA ILE A 445 -17.57 21.13 13.89
C ILE A 445 -16.66 22.04 13.09
N GLU A 446 -16.57 23.29 13.51
CA GLU A 446 -15.82 24.33 12.80
C GLU A 446 -14.79 24.98 13.70
N ARG A 447 -13.67 25.37 13.09
CA ARG A 447 -12.62 26.19 13.71
C ARG A 447 -12.33 27.36 12.80
N ASP A 448 -12.48 28.59 13.30
CA ASP A 448 -12.29 29.82 12.51
C ASP A 448 -13.11 29.82 11.19
N GLY A 449 -14.33 29.26 11.23
CA GLY A 449 -15.22 29.10 10.06
C GLY A 449 -14.82 28.00 9.08
N LYS A 450 -13.73 27.27 9.33
CA LYS A 450 -13.32 26.10 8.54
C LYS A 450 -13.93 24.82 9.13
N LEU A 451 -14.54 24.00 8.28
CA LEU A 451 -15.05 22.69 8.66
C LEU A 451 -13.91 21.75 9.08
N VAL A 452 -13.93 21.33 10.34
CA VAL A 452 -13.01 20.34 10.94
C VAL A 452 -13.59 18.95 10.82
N GLY A 453 -14.92 18.79 10.93
CA GLY A 453 -15.53 17.48 10.91
C GLY A 453 -17.01 17.48 11.29
N TYR A 454 -17.52 16.28 11.55
CA TYR A 454 -18.92 16.06 11.93
C TYR A 454 -19.03 15.13 13.13
N LEU A 455 -20.13 15.29 13.86
CA LEU A 455 -20.60 14.41 14.93
C LEU A 455 -22.10 14.20 14.76
N GLY A 456 -22.60 12.97 14.86
CA GLY A 456 -24.04 12.75 14.85
C GLY A 456 -24.49 11.31 14.97
N ALA A 457 -25.80 11.12 15.08
CA ALA A 457 -26.42 9.81 14.95
C ALA A 457 -26.48 9.41 13.46
N ILE A 458 -26.33 8.12 13.15
CA ILE A 458 -26.48 7.61 11.78
C ILE A 458 -27.90 7.88 11.25
N HIS A 459 -28.04 8.18 9.96
CA HIS A 459 -29.36 8.41 9.36
C HIS A 459 -30.23 7.14 9.46
N PRO A 460 -31.53 7.22 9.83
CA PRO A 460 -32.37 6.03 9.99
C PRO A 460 -32.50 5.16 8.74
N GLU A 461 -32.54 5.77 7.56
CA GLU A 461 -32.56 5.03 6.29
C GLU A 461 -31.24 4.29 6.03
N LEU A 462 -30.11 4.90 6.40
CA LEU A 462 -28.80 4.26 6.31
C LEU A 462 -28.69 3.12 7.32
N ALA A 463 -29.16 3.31 8.55
CA ALA A 463 -29.24 2.24 9.56
C ALA A 463 -30.07 1.06 9.03
N LYS A 464 -31.24 1.32 8.44
CA LYS A 464 -32.08 0.29 7.84
C LYS A 464 -31.39 -0.42 6.67
N ALA A 465 -30.72 0.32 5.78
CA ALA A 465 -29.98 -0.26 4.65
C ALA A 465 -28.79 -1.14 5.10
N LEU A 466 -28.24 -0.84 6.27
CA LEU A 466 -27.15 -1.59 6.89
C LEU A 466 -27.63 -2.64 7.91
N ASP A 467 -28.93 -2.83 8.08
CA ASP A 467 -29.54 -3.75 9.07
C ASP A 467 -29.05 -3.48 10.51
N LEU A 468 -29.05 -2.21 10.90
CA LEU A 468 -28.74 -1.75 12.26
C LEU A 468 -30.05 -1.46 13.01
N ASP A 469 -30.29 -2.24 14.06
CA ASP A 469 -31.52 -2.21 14.87
C ASP A 469 -31.46 -1.28 16.09
N ARG A 470 -30.34 -0.56 16.26
CA ARG A 470 -30.01 0.22 17.45
C ARG A 470 -29.37 1.56 17.09
N PRO A 471 -29.47 2.59 17.96
CA PRO A 471 -28.82 3.88 17.73
C PRO A 471 -27.30 3.75 17.63
N VAL A 472 -26.73 4.28 16.55
CA VAL A 472 -25.29 4.36 16.32
C VAL A 472 -24.88 5.81 16.15
N PHE A 473 -23.82 6.21 16.85
CA PHE A 473 -23.27 7.57 16.82
C PHE A 473 -21.87 7.55 16.21
N LEU A 474 -21.58 8.57 15.40
CA LEU A 474 -20.37 8.70 14.60
C LEU A 474 -19.73 10.06 14.85
N PHE A 475 -18.40 10.10 14.82
CA PHE A 475 -17.65 11.35 14.62
C PHE A 475 -16.52 11.12 13.62
N GLU A 476 -16.12 12.17 12.91
CA GLU A 476 -14.91 12.18 12.09
C GLU A 476 -14.35 13.60 12.01
N LEU A 477 -13.06 13.74 12.27
CA LEU A 477 -12.35 15.02 12.37
C LEU A 477 -11.09 14.98 11.50
N VAL A 478 -10.81 16.09 10.81
CA VAL A 478 -9.54 16.31 10.10
C VAL A 478 -8.44 16.47 11.15
N LEU A 479 -7.54 15.50 11.24
CA LEU A 479 -6.53 15.42 12.30
C LEU A 479 -5.64 16.67 12.33
N GLY A 480 -5.28 17.20 11.15
CA GLY A 480 -4.45 18.40 11.03
C GLY A 480 -5.04 19.64 11.71
N ASP A 481 -6.36 19.75 11.76
CA ASP A 481 -7.06 20.89 12.38
C ASP A 481 -7.29 20.69 13.89
N VAL A 482 -7.26 19.44 14.36
CA VAL A 482 -7.42 19.06 15.77
C VAL A 482 -6.11 19.20 16.56
N VAL A 483 -4.97 18.87 15.95
CA VAL A 483 -3.68 18.85 16.66
C VAL A 483 -3.12 20.23 16.99
N GLU A 484 -3.60 21.29 16.34
CA GLU A 484 -3.12 22.65 16.59
C GLU A 484 -3.76 23.25 17.84
N GLY A 485 -2.94 23.72 18.77
CA GLY A 485 -3.34 24.14 20.11
C GLY A 485 -2.82 25.51 20.53
N ARG A 486 -2.85 25.77 21.84
CA ARG A 486 -2.38 27.02 22.45
C ARG A 486 -1.44 26.74 23.62
N LEU A 487 -0.43 27.59 23.78
CA LEU A 487 0.42 27.55 24.95
C LEU A 487 -0.30 28.23 26.13
N PRO A 488 -0.31 27.65 27.33
CA PRO A 488 -0.88 28.30 28.51
C PRO A 488 -0.27 29.69 28.74
N LYS A 489 -1.13 30.70 28.88
CA LYS A 489 -0.75 32.04 29.31
C LYS A 489 -1.25 32.26 30.72
N PHE A 490 -0.32 32.42 31.66
CA PHE A 490 -0.66 32.67 33.06
C PHE A 490 -1.48 33.95 33.21
N SER A 491 -2.54 33.86 34.02
CA SER A 491 -3.36 34.98 34.48
C SER A 491 -3.34 34.99 36.00
N GLU A 492 -3.16 36.16 36.63
CA GLU A 492 -3.12 36.25 38.09
C GLU A 492 -4.43 35.77 38.73
N LEU A 493 -4.30 35.05 39.85
CA LEU A 493 -5.44 34.60 40.63
C LEU A 493 -5.88 35.72 41.58
N SER A 494 -7.16 36.09 41.54
CA SER A 494 -7.71 37.06 42.47
C SER A 494 -7.67 36.53 43.91
N LYS A 495 -7.36 37.42 44.86
CA LYS A 495 -7.45 37.15 46.31
C LYS A 495 -8.83 37.44 46.89
N PHE A 496 -9.75 37.94 46.08
CA PHE A 496 -11.08 38.40 46.48
C PHE A 496 -12.15 37.34 46.17
N PRO A 497 -13.26 37.30 46.92
CA PRO A 497 -14.30 36.30 46.72
C PRO A 497 -15.01 36.47 45.36
N GLU A 498 -15.51 35.36 44.82
CA GLU A 498 -16.39 35.34 43.66
C GLU A 498 -17.85 35.61 44.04
N THR A 499 -18.64 36.12 43.10
CA THR A 499 -20.09 36.32 43.25
C THR A 499 -20.82 35.57 42.16
N ARG A 500 -21.78 34.72 42.54
CA ARG A 500 -22.60 33.93 41.62
C ARG A 500 -24.05 34.41 41.59
N ARG A 501 -24.65 34.40 40.39
CA ARG A 501 -26.08 34.63 40.17
C ARG A 501 -26.62 33.60 39.18
N ASP A 502 -27.77 33.04 39.52
CA ASP A 502 -28.44 32.05 38.69
C ASP A 502 -29.65 32.71 38.00
N LEU A 503 -29.81 32.45 36.71
CA LEU A 503 -30.93 32.92 35.90
C LEU A 503 -31.68 31.74 35.29
N ALA A 504 -33.00 31.79 35.33
CA ALA A 504 -33.88 30.87 34.61
C ALA A 504 -34.49 31.59 33.40
N LEU A 505 -33.97 31.30 32.21
CA LEU A 505 -34.30 31.99 30.97
C LEU A 505 -35.26 31.15 30.13
N ILE A 506 -36.44 31.68 29.82
CA ILE A 506 -37.36 31.06 28.88
C ILE A 506 -37.04 31.57 27.48
N ALA A 507 -36.69 30.67 26.57
CA ALA A 507 -36.42 30.97 25.16
C ALA A 507 -37.29 30.08 24.25
N GLY A 508 -37.39 30.44 22.97
CA GLY A 508 -38.01 29.57 21.96
C GLY A 508 -37.31 28.20 21.90
N ARG A 509 -38.08 27.14 21.65
CA ARG A 509 -37.59 25.76 21.65
C ARG A 509 -36.40 25.54 20.72
N ASP A 510 -36.42 26.17 19.55
CA ASP A 510 -35.39 26.02 18.51
C ASP A 510 -34.17 26.94 18.70
N VAL A 511 -34.22 27.88 19.65
CA VAL A 511 -33.06 28.77 19.92
C VAL A 511 -31.92 27.93 20.50
N ALA A 512 -30.77 27.89 19.84
CA ALA A 512 -29.62 27.14 20.33
C ALA A 512 -29.16 27.66 21.71
N SER A 513 -28.84 26.74 22.63
CA SER A 513 -28.33 27.14 23.95
C SER A 513 -27.00 27.86 23.84
N SER A 514 -26.15 27.52 22.86
CA SER A 514 -24.90 28.24 22.57
C SER A 514 -25.13 29.71 22.29
N SER A 515 -26.12 30.07 21.47
CA SER A 515 -26.46 31.47 21.17
C SER A 515 -26.88 32.25 22.42
N VAL A 516 -27.61 31.60 23.35
CA VAL A 516 -27.95 32.22 24.65
C VAL A 516 -26.68 32.45 25.48
N LEU A 517 -25.78 31.47 25.55
CA LEU A 517 -24.53 31.60 26.30
C LEU A 517 -23.56 32.63 25.68
N GLU A 518 -23.51 32.74 24.35
CA GLU A 518 -22.74 33.76 23.63
C GLU A 518 -23.24 35.16 23.93
N VAL A 519 -24.56 35.40 23.82
CA VAL A 519 -25.16 36.70 24.17
C VAL A 519 -24.89 37.04 25.63
N ILE A 520 -24.91 36.07 26.54
CA ILE A 520 -24.53 36.29 27.94
C ILE A 520 -23.06 36.74 28.03
N ARG A 521 -22.11 35.99 27.44
CA ARG A 521 -20.67 36.31 27.52
C ARG A 521 -20.37 37.70 26.96
N ASP A 522 -20.96 38.06 25.82
CA ASP A 522 -20.76 39.35 25.17
C ASP A 522 -21.22 40.55 26.03
N ASN A 523 -22.16 40.32 26.95
CA ASN A 523 -22.80 41.37 27.74
C ASN A 523 -22.55 41.26 29.26
N ALA A 524 -21.77 40.27 29.71
CA ALA A 524 -21.49 40.04 31.12
C ALA A 524 -20.39 40.93 31.71
N GLY A 525 -19.72 41.72 30.86
CA GLY A 525 -18.59 42.57 31.25
C GLY A 525 -17.28 41.79 31.43
N GLU A 526 -16.25 42.50 31.88
CA GLU A 526 -14.86 42.00 31.90
C GLU A 526 -14.60 40.92 32.97
N TRP A 527 -15.42 40.88 34.02
CA TRP A 527 -15.13 40.10 35.22
C TRP A 527 -15.84 38.75 35.32
N LEU A 528 -16.53 38.33 34.25
CA LEU A 528 -17.16 37.01 34.20
C LEU A 528 -16.07 35.93 34.12
N THR A 529 -15.99 35.07 35.12
CA THR A 529 -14.98 33.99 35.20
C THR A 529 -15.54 32.61 34.87
N ASP A 530 -16.84 32.37 35.10
CA ASP A 530 -17.50 31.13 34.73
C ASP A 530 -18.94 31.37 34.26
N LEU A 531 -19.37 30.56 33.29
CA LEU A 531 -20.74 30.53 32.78
C LEU A 531 -21.15 29.09 32.52
N ARG A 532 -22.13 28.63 33.30
CA ARG A 532 -22.54 27.23 33.28
C ARG A 532 -24.04 27.08 33.02
N LEU A 533 -24.40 26.40 31.94
CA LEU A 533 -25.75 25.85 31.76
C LEU A 533 -25.86 24.57 32.61
N PHE A 534 -26.71 24.59 33.64
CA PHE A 534 -26.83 23.46 34.57
C PHE A 534 -28.18 22.75 34.53
N ASP A 535 -29.20 23.34 33.88
CA ASP A 535 -30.48 22.67 33.64
C ASP A 535 -31.16 23.15 32.35
N VAL A 536 -31.84 22.23 31.67
CA VAL A 536 -32.68 22.50 30.49
C VAL A 536 -34.01 21.80 30.71
N TYR A 537 -35.05 22.59 31.00
CA TYR A 537 -36.39 22.07 31.26
C TYR A 537 -37.32 22.28 30.07
N GLN A 538 -37.92 21.19 29.61
CA GLN A 538 -38.98 21.15 28.59
C GLN A 538 -40.10 20.23 29.11
N GLY A 539 -41.17 20.81 29.63
CA GLY A 539 -42.20 20.03 30.28
C GLY A 539 -43.40 20.85 30.77
N LYS A 540 -44.20 20.24 31.64
CA LYS A 540 -45.41 20.86 32.19
C LYS A 540 -45.06 22.11 32.99
N GLY A 541 -45.75 23.22 32.73
CA GLY A 541 -45.54 24.49 33.44
C GLY A 541 -44.71 25.54 32.67
N ILE A 542 -44.33 25.25 31.42
CA ILE A 542 -43.90 26.24 30.44
C ILE A 542 -44.62 26.00 29.10
N ASP A 543 -44.61 26.99 28.23
CA ASP A 543 -45.18 26.90 26.88
C ASP A 543 -44.52 25.74 26.08
N PRO A 544 -45.29 24.87 25.37
CA PRO A 544 -44.75 23.73 24.63
C PRO A 544 -43.72 24.09 23.54
N ASP A 545 -43.79 25.31 23.00
CA ASP A 545 -42.86 25.82 21.98
C ASP A 545 -41.70 26.59 22.60
N ARG A 546 -41.54 26.51 23.92
CA ARG A 546 -40.46 27.13 24.68
C ARG A 546 -39.71 26.13 25.54
N LYS A 547 -38.53 26.56 26.00
CA LYS A 547 -37.70 25.83 26.96
C LYS A 547 -37.14 26.78 28.00
N SER A 548 -36.94 26.28 29.22
CA SER A 548 -36.28 27.01 30.30
C SER A 548 -34.82 26.57 30.38
N LEU A 549 -33.90 27.52 30.35
CA LEU A 549 -32.46 27.32 30.48
C LEU A 549 -32.02 27.91 31.82
N ALA A 550 -31.51 27.08 32.72
CA ALA A 550 -30.95 27.55 33.99
C ALA A 550 -29.43 27.73 33.84
N VAL A 551 -28.97 28.97 33.97
CA VAL A 551 -27.57 29.36 33.81
C VAL A 551 -27.04 29.98 35.09
N GLY A 552 -25.83 29.58 35.48
CA GLY A 552 -25.08 30.18 36.58
C GLY A 552 -23.98 31.06 36.01
N LEU A 553 -23.94 32.32 36.45
CA LEU A 553 -22.95 33.31 36.07
C LEU A 553 -22.10 33.64 37.29
N THR A 554 -20.78 33.54 37.16
CA THR A 554 -19.83 33.82 38.24
C THR A 554 -18.92 34.95 37.84
N TRP A 555 -18.83 35.98 38.67
CA TRP A 555 -17.91 37.10 38.48
C TRP A 555 -16.87 37.17 39.60
N GLN A 556 -15.66 37.58 39.24
CA GLN A 556 -14.58 37.83 40.20
C GLN A 556 -13.68 38.96 39.70
N HIS A 557 -13.53 40.01 40.51
CA HIS A 557 -12.65 41.13 40.18
C HIS A 557 -11.22 40.85 40.68
N PRO A 558 -10.16 41.22 39.93
CA PRO A 558 -8.78 40.88 40.29
C PRO A 558 -8.24 41.62 41.52
N SER A 559 -8.73 42.84 41.79
CA SER A 559 -8.16 43.73 42.82
C SER A 559 -9.11 44.24 43.92
N ARG A 560 -10.37 43.79 43.96
CA ARG A 560 -11.35 44.16 45.01
C ARG A 560 -12.53 43.20 45.04
N THR A 561 -13.36 43.30 46.08
CA THR A 561 -14.68 42.64 46.13
C THR A 561 -15.68 43.39 45.25
N LEU A 562 -16.52 42.65 44.52
CA LEU A 562 -17.65 43.22 43.77
C LEU A 562 -18.80 43.56 44.74
N ASN A 563 -19.44 44.71 44.55
CA ASN A 563 -20.66 45.05 45.27
C ASN A 563 -21.90 44.54 44.48
N ASP A 564 -23.03 44.44 45.15
CA ASP A 564 -24.26 43.92 44.53
C ASP A 564 -24.79 44.83 43.41
N ASP A 565 -24.60 46.14 43.51
CA ASP A 565 -25.10 47.10 42.52
C ASP A 565 -24.42 46.92 41.15
N GLU A 566 -23.10 46.68 41.13
CA GLU A 566 -22.33 46.40 39.91
C GLU A 566 -22.77 45.09 39.25
N VAL A 567 -23.01 44.04 40.05
CA VAL A 567 -23.46 42.73 39.54
C VAL A 567 -24.89 42.82 39.01
N ASN A 568 -25.78 43.53 39.70
CA ASN A 568 -27.16 43.73 39.27
C ASN A 568 -27.24 44.56 37.98
N ALA A 569 -26.37 45.57 37.82
CA ALA A 569 -26.27 46.32 36.58
C ALA A 569 -25.84 45.44 35.39
N ALA A 570 -24.83 44.58 35.59
CA ALA A 570 -24.40 43.62 34.58
C ALA A 570 -25.53 42.63 34.21
N LEU A 571 -26.24 42.09 35.21
CA LEU A 571 -27.39 41.21 35.00
C LEU A 571 -28.50 41.89 34.17
N GLN A 572 -28.83 43.14 34.48
CA GLN A 572 -29.89 43.86 33.77
C GLN A 572 -29.51 44.08 32.29
N ASN A 573 -28.24 44.35 32.00
CA ASN A 573 -27.72 44.48 30.64
C ASN A 573 -27.80 43.16 29.87
N ILE A 574 -27.46 42.05 30.52
CA ILE A 574 -27.58 40.69 29.95
C ILE A 574 -29.05 40.38 29.62
N LEU A 575 -29.96 40.60 30.58
CA LEU A 575 -31.39 40.33 30.38
C LEU A 575 -31.98 41.18 29.24
N THR A 576 -31.63 42.46 29.21
CA THR A 576 -32.07 43.38 28.13
C THR A 576 -31.57 42.90 26.76
N SER A 577 -30.31 42.47 26.69
CA SER A 577 -29.71 41.97 25.43
C SER A 577 -30.32 40.65 24.98
N LEU A 578 -30.60 39.73 25.91
CA LEU A 578 -31.25 38.46 25.61
C LEU A 578 -32.71 38.65 25.17
N GLU A 579 -33.44 39.59 25.78
CA GLU A 579 -34.79 39.97 25.36
C GLU A 579 -34.76 40.55 23.94
N GLN A 580 -33.87 41.50 23.65
CA GLN A 580 -33.78 42.15 22.34
C GLN A 580 -33.32 41.22 21.21
N ARG A 581 -32.32 40.36 21.47
CA ARG A 581 -31.70 39.52 20.42
C ARG A 581 -32.42 38.19 20.22
N LEU A 582 -32.97 37.61 21.28
CA LEU A 582 -33.47 36.23 21.28
C LEU A 582 -34.91 36.10 21.82
N ASN A 583 -35.58 37.22 22.14
CA ASN A 583 -36.94 37.25 22.72
C ASN A 583 -37.07 36.37 23.98
N THR A 584 -36.02 36.32 24.81
CA THR A 584 -36.06 35.55 26.05
C THR A 584 -36.81 36.29 27.15
N THR A 585 -37.42 35.55 28.07
CA THR A 585 -38.05 36.13 29.27
C THR A 585 -37.55 35.43 30.53
N LEU A 586 -37.35 36.17 31.62
CA LEU A 586 -37.01 35.57 32.91
C LEU A 586 -38.22 34.77 33.45
N ARG A 587 -37.97 33.54 33.89
CA ARG A 587 -38.97 32.72 34.59
C ARG A 587 -39.18 33.30 35.99
N LYS A 588 -40.42 33.71 36.29
CA LYS A 588 -40.83 34.20 37.61
C LYS A 588 -40.97 33.08 38.62
#